data_AF-A0A7H1MBG7-F1
#
_entry.id   AF-A0A7H1MBG7-F1
#
_cell.length_a   1.000
_cell.length_b   1.000
_cell.length_c   1.000
_cell.angle_alpha   90.00
_cell.angle_beta   90.00
_cell.angle_gamma   90.00
#
_symmetry.space_group_name_H-M   'P 1'
#
loop_
_entity.id
_entity.type
_entity.pdbx_description
1 polymer ?
#
loop_
_entity_poly.entity_id
_entity_poly.type
_entity_poly.pdbx_seq_one_letter_code
_entity_poly.pdbx_strand_id
1 'polypeptide(L)'
;MDRKQIENYVFISLFVIPVLIFISTPAHPGSDTAYRLDGFIDRYLLGNGWYSPSNYPFAAKVTNSFSVVLAVVTGFFMGIWRRNDIITPLPKNSGWSLGWSLLLILGLGTYAGLISFYPQEFSIFSGRRSFMFTESFHNNPVFFIGLMAAKTVCIYLPFRMVAFAIYFFRGKAN
;
A
#
# COMPACT_ATOMS: atom_id res chain seq x y z
N MET A 1 17.67 1.01 -21.05
CA MET A 1 17.48 1.08 -19.58
C MET A 1 17.31 -0.33 -19.07
N ASP A 2 18.04 -0.73 -18.03
CA ASP A 2 17.97 -2.10 -17.51
C ASP A 2 16.62 -2.35 -16.79
N ARG A 3 16.09 -3.57 -16.85
CA ARG A 3 14.81 -3.95 -16.20
C ARG A 3 14.87 -3.73 -14.69
N LYS A 4 16.05 -3.90 -14.09
CA LYS A 4 16.31 -3.61 -12.67
C LYS A 4 16.23 -2.11 -12.36
N GLN A 5 16.70 -1.26 -13.27
CA GLN A 5 16.58 0.20 -13.11
C GLN A 5 15.11 0.66 -13.18
N ILE A 6 14.34 0.11 -14.13
CA ILE A 6 12.90 0.39 -14.24
C ILE A 6 12.17 0.01 -12.94
N GLU A 7 12.50 -1.13 -12.35
CA GLU A 7 11.93 -1.50 -11.06
C GLU A 7 12.24 -0.50 -9.96
N ASN A 8 13.50 -0.03 -9.87
CA ASN A 8 13.86 0.95 -8.86
C ASN A 8 13.04 2.23 -9.02
N TYR A 9 12.78 2.68 -10.25
CA TYR A 9 11.89 3.82 -10.48
C TYR A 9 10.44 3.54 -10.08
N VAL A 10 9.92 2.36 -10.39
CA VAL A 10 8.57 1.95 -9.94
C VAL A 10 8.51 1.94 -8.42
N PHE A 11 9.52 1.36 -7.76
CA PHE A 11 9.59 1.32 -6.30
C PHE A 11 9.67 2.72 -5.69
N ILE A 12 10.52 3.60 -6.22
CA ILE A 12 10.59 5.02 -5.79
C ILE A 12 9.25 5.72 -5.98
N SER A 13 8.54 5.45 -7.08
CA SER A 13 7.24 6.06 -7.36
C SER A 13 6.19 5.71 -6.30
N LEU A 14 6.28 4.55 -5.64
CA LEU A 14 5.39 4.17 -4.53
C LEU A 14 5.56 5.05 -3.29
N PHE A 15 6.70 5.73 -3.14
CA PHE A 15 6.92 6.71 -2.07
C PHE A 15 6.54 8.11 -2.52
N VAL A 16 6.93 8.50 -3.74
CA VAL A 16 6.79 9.86 -4.23
C VAL A 16 5.34 10.19 -4.61
N ILE A 17 4.62 9.28 -5.28
CA ILE A 17 3.26 9.55 -5.76
C ILE A 17 2.28 9.81 -4.60
N PRO A 18 2.24 9.00 -3.52
CA PRO A 18 1.37 9.31 -2.38
C PRO A 18 1.69 10.65 -1.73
N VAL A 19 2.97 11.03 -1.64
CA VAL A 19 3.38 12.35 -1.12
C VAL A 19 2.83 13.48 -2.00
N LEU A 20 2.99 13.35 -3.32
CA LEU A 20 2.51 14.37 -4.27
C LEU A 20 0.98 14.50 -4.23
N ILE A 21 0.26 13.38 -4.17
CA ILE A 21 -1.21 13.38 -4.04
C ILE A 21 -1.61 14.06 -2.74
N PHE A 22 -0.94 13.75 -1.63
CA PHE A 22 -1.25 14.34 -0.34
C PHE A 22 -1.07 15.87 -0.33
N ILE A 23 0.05 16.38 -0.86
CA ILE A 23 0.36 17.82 -0.89
C ILE A 23 -0.56 18.58 -1.86
N SER A 24 -0.97 17.94 -2.95
CA SER A 24 -1.82 18.56 -3.98
C SER A 24 -3.32 18.49 -3.69
N THR A 25 -3.74 17.58 -2.81
CA THR A 25 -5.16 17.43 -2.45
C THR A 25 -5.51 18.36 -1.29
N PRO A 26 -6.60 19.14 -1.38
CA PRO A 26 -7.00 20.01 -0.28
C PRO A 26 -7.40 19.19 0.96
N ALA A 27 -7.22 19.77 2.15
CA ALA A 27 -7.57 19.12 3.41
C ALA A 27 -9.06 18.75 3.49
N HIS A 28 -9.92 19.59 2.91
CA HIS A 28 -11.38 19.43 2.83
C HIS A 28 -11.86 19.62 1.38
N PRO A 29 -12.96 18.95 0.98
CA PRO A 29 -13.55 19.16 -0.33
C PRO A 29 -14.10 20.59 -0.43
N GLY A 30 -13.71 21.33 -1.48
CA GLY A 30 -14.11 22.73 -1.70
C GLY A 30 -14.85 22.99 -3.01
N SER A 31 -15.07 21.96 -3.83
CA SER A 31 -15.77 22.04 -5.12
C SER A 31 -16.76 20.89 -5.28
N ASP A 32 -17.79 21.07 -6.12
CA ASP A 32 -18.77 20.01 -6.43
C ASP A 32 -18.11 18.72 -6.94
N THR A 33 -17.02 18.86 -7.71
CA THR A 33 -16.20 17.74 -8.16
C THR A 33 -15.49 17.03 -7.02
N ALA A 34 -14.95 17.78 -6.03
CA ALA A 34 -14.30 17.20 -4.85
C ALA A 34 -15.31 16.48 -3.95
N TYR A 35 -16.52 17.01 -3.77
CA TYR A 35 -17.59 16.33 -3.03
C TYR A 35 -18.05 15.03 -3.71
N ARG A 36 -18.15 15.02 -5.04
CA ARG A 36 -18.45 13.80 -5.79
C ARG A 36 -17.31 12.77 -5.67
N LEU A 37 -16.07 13.23 -5.69
CA LEU A 37 -14.90 12.37 -5.50
C LEU A 37 -14.84 11.78 -4.09
N ASP A 38 -15.11 12.57 -3.04
CA ASP A 38 -15.21 12.10 -1.64
C ASP A 38 -16.29 11.02 -1.51
N GLY A 39 -17.49 11.28 -2.03
CA GLY A 39 -18.58 10.31 -2.03
C GLY A 39 -18.27 9.04 -2.85
N PHE A 40 -17.50 9.15 -3.93
CA PHE A 40 -17.03 8.00 -4.70
C PHE A 40 -15.98 7.19 -3.92
N ILE A 41 -15.04 7.86 -3.27
CA ILE A 41 -13.99 7.23 -2.49
C ILE A 41 -14.57 6.49 -1.28
N ASP A 42 -15.52 7.11 -0.59
CA ASP A 42 -16.22 6.51 0.55
C ASP A 42 -17.01 5.26 0.16
N ARG A 43 -17.61 5.26 -1.04
CA ARG A 43 -18.43 4.14 -1.51
C ARG A 43 -17.64 3.03 -2.20
N TYR A 44 -16.54 3.36 -2.89
CA TYR A 44 -15.92 2.45 -3.86
C TYR A 44 -14.41 2.32 -3.77
N LEU A 45 -13.69 3.28 -3.15
CA LEU A 45 -12.23 3.25 -3.09
C LEU A 45 -11.68 3.26 -1.66
N LEU A 46 -12.42 2.72 -0.71
CA LEU A 46 -11.88 2.43 0.62
C LEU A 46 -11.54 3.70 1.43
N GLY A 47 -12.35 4.76 1.26
CA GLY A 47 -12.15 6.03 1.95
C GLY A 47 -12.08 5.91 3.47
N ASN A 48 -12.88 5.01 4.04
CA ASN A 48 -13.00 4.86 5.49
C ASN A 48 -11.90 4.01 6.15
N GLY A 49 -10.78 3.69 5.51
CA GLY A 49 -9.70 2.92 6.14
C GLY A 49 -9.02 3.61 7.33
N TRP A 50 -8.07 2.95 8.00
CA TRP A 50 -7.30 3.36 9.21
C TRP A 50 -6.70 4.78 9.24
N TYR A 51 -6.78 5.54 8.14
CA TYR A 51 -6.07 6.78 7.93
C TYR A 51 -7.03 7.97 7.75
N SER A 52 -8.02 8.16 8.64
CA SER A 52 -8.98 9.28 8.57
C SER A 52 -8.70 10.39 9.62
N PRO A 53 -7.60 11.15 9.51
CA PRO A 53 -7.27 12.24 10.42
C PRO A 53 -8.29 13.38 10.35
N SER A 54 -8.50 14.05 11.48
CA SER A 54 -9.44 15.17 11.62
C SER A 54 -8.96 16.44 10.90
N ASN A 55 -7.65 16.69 10.84
CA ASN A 55 -7.09 17.90 10.24
C ASN A 55 -7.10 17.92 8.71
N TYR A 56 -7.14 16.75 8.05
CA TYR A 56 -7.07 16.64 6.59
C TYR A 56 -7.80 15.40 6.06
N PRO A 57 -9.09 15.24 6.40
CA PRO A 57 -9.85 14.02 6.14
C PRO A 57 -9.90 13.67 4.65
N PHE A 58 -10.07 14.66 3.77
CA PHE A 58 -10.21 14.42 2.33
C PHE A 58 -8.89 14.05 1.67
N ALA A 59 -7.82 14.81 1.94
CA ALA A 59 -6.48 14.51 1.43
C ALA A 59 -6.01 13.12 1.85
N ALA A 60 -6.29 12.72 3.09
CA ALA A 60 -5.92 11.41 3.60
C ALA A 60 -6.68 10.28 2.89
N LYS A 61 -7.99 10.42 2.70
CA LYS A 61 -8.82 9.46 1.95
C LYS A 61 -8.30 9.25 0.52
N VAL A 62 -8.14 10.35 -0.23
CA VAL A 62 -7.64 10.31 -1.61
C VAL A 62 -6.27 9.65 -1.66
N THR A 63 -5.36 10.04 -0.77
CA THR A 63 -4.01 9.46 -0.71
C THR A 63 -4.06 7.96 -0.38
N ASN A 64 -4.92 7.55 0.56
CA ASN A 64 -5.12 6.15 0.94
C ASN A 64 -5.56 5.30 -0.25
N SER A 65 -6.63 5.72 -0.91
CA SER A 65 -7.22 5.04 -2.06
C SER A 65 -6.23 4.88 -3.21
N PHE A 66 -5.58 5.98 -3.60
CA PHE A 66 -4.66 5.97 -4.72
C PHE A 66 -3.41 5.14 -4.42
N SER A 67 -2.87 5.19 -3.20
CA SER A 67 -1.69 4.40 -2.85
C SER A 67 -1.95 2.89 -2.89
N VAL A 68 -3.14 2.46 -2.45
CA VAL A 68 -3.54 1.04 -2.52
C VAL A 68 -3.65 0.59 -3.97
N VAL A 69 -4.40 1.33 -4.80
CA VAL A 69 -4.56 1.00 -6.22
C VAL A 69 -3.21 0.95 -6.93
N LEU A 70 -2.36 1.96 -6.70
CA LEU A 70 -1.02 2.03 -7.28
C LEU A 70 -0.19 0.81 -6.87
N ALA A 71 -0.15 0.46 -5.58
CA ALA A 71 0.63 -0.68 -5.07
C ALA A 71 0.15 -2.02 -5.66
N VAL A 72 -1.16 -2.22 -5.77
CA VAL A 72 -1.75 -3.43 -6.36
C VAL A 72 -1.38 -3.54 -7.83
N VAL A 73 -1.65 -2.49 -8.62
CA VAL A 73 -1.44 -2.50 -10.08
C VAL A 73 0.04 -2.65 -10.42
N THR A 74 0.91 -1.87 -9.78
CA THR A 74 2.35 -1.94 -10.03
C THR A 74 2.96 -3.24 -9.50
N GLY A 75 2.48 -3.76 -8.36
CA GLY A 75 2.88 -5.06 -7.83
C GLY A 75 2.60 -6.18 -8.82
N PHE A 76 1.37 -6.27 -9.31
CA PHE A 76 0.99 -7.23 -10.35
C PHE A 76 1.84 -7.07 -11.61
N PHE A 77 1.92 -5.85 -12.15
CA PHE A 77 2.66 -5.58 -13.38
C PHE A 77 4.13 -6.01 -13.27
N MET A 78 4.80 -5.62 -12.19
CA MET A 78 6.22 -5.95 -11.97
C MET A 78 6.45 -7.43 -11.73
N GLY A 79 5.54 -8.12 -11.04
CA GLY A 79 5.60 -9.57 -10.86
C GLY A 79 5.53 -10.33 -12.18
N ILE A 80 4.73 -9.85 -13.14
CA ILE A 80 4.62 -10.42 -14.49
C ILE A 80 5.85 -10.05 -15.33
N TRP A 81 6.25 -8.78 -15.32
CA TRP A 81 7.31 -8.25 -16.17
C TRP A 81 8.69 -8.82 -15.83
N ARG A 82 9.01 -8.96 -14.53
CA ARG A 82 10.30 -9.47 -14.05
C ARG A 82 10.29 -10.97 -13.73
N ARG A 83 9.31 -11.71 -14.22
CA ARG A 83 9.18 -13.15 -13.94
C ARG A 83 10.43 -13.97 -14.29
N ASN A 84 11.17 -13.58 -15.32
CA ASN A 84 12.37 -14.32 -15.76
C ASN A 84 13.64 -13.97 -14.97
N ASP A 85 13.67 -12.81 -14.31
CA ASP A 85 14.87 -12.32 -13.61
C ASP A 85 14.99 -12.88 -12.18
N ILE A 86 13.90 -13.44 -11.63
CA ILE A 86 13.82 -14.03 -10.29
C ILE A 86 14.24 -15.52 -10.31
N ILE A 87 14.51 -16.08 -11.50
CA ILE A 87 15.04 -17.43 -11.68
C ILE A 87 16.54 -17.46 -11.36
N THR A 88 16.94 -16.97 -10.19
CA THR A 88 18.19 -17.40 -9.55
C THR A 88 17.85 -18.67 -8.77
N PRO A 89 18.53 -19.80 -9.00
CA PRO A 89 18.21 -21.04 -8.32
C PRO A 89 18.37 -20.84 -6.81
N LEU A 90 17.23 -20.88 -6.11
CA LEU A 90 17.18 -20.79 -4.66
C LEU A 90 18.01 -21.93 -4.05
N PRO A 91 18.86 -21.67 -3.04
CA PRO A 91 19.65 -22.71 -2.41
C PRO A 91 18.74 -23.80 -1.86
N LYS A 92 19.00 -25.05 -2.28
CA LYS A 92 18.18 -26.27 -2.06
C LYS A 92 17.78 -26.55 -0.60
N ASN A 93 18.46 -25.95 0.38
CA ASN A 93 18.22 -26.12 1.83
C ASN A 93 17.48 -24.95 2.51
N SER A 94 17.01 -23.94 1.77
CA SER A 94 16.35 -22.74 2.33
C SER A 94 14.81 -22.77 2.25
N GLY A 95 14.21 -23.90 1.82
CA GLY A 95 12.77 -24.00 1.58
C GLY A 95 11.90 -23.65 2.78
N TRP A 96 12.33 -23.99 4.01
CA TRP A 96 11.59 -23.68 5.22
C TRP A 96 11.64 -22.17 5.55
N SER A 97 12.81 -21.53 5.48
CA SER A 97 12.94 -20.07 5.68
C SER A 97 12.26 -19.26 4.60
N LEU A 98 12.21 -19.77 3.36
CA LEU A 98 11.51 -19.14 2.25
C LEU A 98 10.00 -19.20 2.42
N GLY A 99 9.46 -20.36 2.82
CA GLY A 99 8.04 -20.54 3.14
C GLY A 99 7.58 -19.60 4.25
N TRP A 100 8.36 -19.47 5.33
CA TRP A 100 8.07 -18.51 6.39
C TRP A 100 8.12 -17.07 5.92
N SER A 101 9.09 -16.70 5.10
CA SER A 101 9.21 -15.35 4.54
C SER A 101 8.04 -15.00 3.62
N LEU A 102 7.58 -15.94 2.80
CA LEU A 102 6.39 -15.81 1.97
C LEU A 102 5.12 -15.63 2.81
N LEU A 103 4.94 -16.45 3.84
CA LEU A 103 3.81 -16.34 4.78
C LEU A 103 3.84 -14.99 5.53
N LEU A 104 5.01 -14.51 5.93
CA LEU A 104 5.19 -13.20 6.56
C LEU A 104 4.79 -12.07 5.62
N ILE A 105 5.28 -12.09 4.38
CA ILE A 105 4.95 -11.06 3.37
C ILE A 105 3.46 -11.07 3.05
N LEU A 106 2.85 -12.26 2.86
CA LEU A 106 1.42 -12.40 2.61
C LEU A 106 0.59 -11.96 3.82
N GLY A 107 0.98 -12.32 5.04
CA GLY A 107 0.33 -11.90 6.28
C GLY A 107 0.38 -10.40 6.47
N LEU A 108 1.55 -9.78 6.29
CA LEU A 108 1.73 -8.32 6.37
C LEU A 108 0.94 -7.58 5.28
N GLY A 109 0.91 -8.10 4.05
CA GLY A 109 0.12 -7.51 2.97
C GLY A 109 -1.38 -7.63 3.19
N THR A 110 -1.84 -8.78 3.68
CA THR A 110 -3.25 -8.99 4.03
C THR A 110 -3.64 -8.06 5.16
N TYR A 111 -2.81 -7.95 6.21
CA TYR A 111 -3.03 -7.04 7.31
C TYR A 111 -3.06 -5.57 6.87
N ALA A 112 -2.07 -5.13 6.08
CA ALA A 112 -2.02 -3.77 5.52
C ALA A 112 -3.19 -3.48 4.58
N GLY A 113 -3.64 -4.49 3.83
CA GLY A 113 -4.85 -4.48 3.04
C GLY A 113 -6.07 -4.25 3.93
N LEU A 114 -6.34 -5.15 4.88
CA LEU A 114 -7.48 -5.09 5.82
C LEU A 114 -7.56 -3.74 6.53
N ILE A 115 -6.43 -3.23 7.00
CA ILE A 115 -6.31 -1.91 7.61
C ILE A 115 -6.71 -0.77 6.66
N SER A 116 -6.44 -0.92 5.37
CA SER A 116 -6.86 0.05 4.36
C SER A 116 -8.36 -0.02 4.06
N PHE A 117 -9.04 -1.11 4.43
CA PHE A 117 -10.47 -1.32 4.22
C PHE A 117 -11.31 -0.93 5.45
N TYR A 118 -10.86 -1.26 6.65
CA TYR A 118 -11.67 -1.12 7.86
C TYR A 118 -11.45 0.22 8.56
N PRO A 119 -12.53 0.97 8.88
CA PRO A 119 -12.44 2.13 9.74
C PRO A 119 -11.94 1.72 11.11
N GLN A 120 -10.94 2.45 11.59
CA GLN A 120 -10.47 2.36 12.94
C GLN A 120 -10.73 3.68 13.64
N GLU A 121 -11.37 3.61 14.80
CA GLU A 121 -11.55 4.77 15.65
C GLU A 121 -10.22 5.06 16.35
N PHE A 122 -9.70 6.27 16.17
CA PHE A 122 -8.49 6.69 16.87
C PHE A 122 -8.79 6.88 18.35
N SER A 123 -7.89 6.41 19.21
CA SER A 123 -8.05 6.63 20.64
C SER A 123 -7.73 8.10 20.97
N ILE A 124 -8.73 8.81 21.50
CA ILE A 124 -8.58 10.18 22.04
C ILE A 124 -7.89 10.14 23.42
N PHE A 125 -7.89 8.98 24.09
CA PHE A 125 -7.37 8.82 25.45
C PHE A 125 -5.82 8.80 25.52
N SER A 126 -5.27 9.64 26.40
CA SER A 126 -3.84 9.76 26.75
C SER A 126 -3.27 8.58 27.56
N GLY A 127 -3.96 7.44 27.60
CA GLY A 127 -3.59 6.26 28.37
C GLY A 127 -3.21 5.08 27.47
N ARG A 128 -1.92 4.96 27.16
CA ARG A 128 -1.24 3.74 26.66
C ARG A 128 -2.12 2.78 25.81
N ARG A 129 -2.45 3.16 24.59
CA ARG A 129 -2.59 2.20 23.48
C ARG A 129 -1.82 2.76 22.28
N SER A 130 -1.00 1.89 21.69
CA SER A 130 -0.12 2.05 20.53
C SER A 130 -0.04 3.46 19.92
N PHE A 131 1.15 4.08 19.99
CA PHE A 131 1.47 5.40 19.42
C PHE A 131 1.03 5.59 17.96
N MET A 132 0.99 4.51 17.17
CA MET A 132 0.53 4.55 15.77
C MET A 132 -0.99 4.61 15.60
N PHE A 133 -1.79 4.62 16.68
CA PHE A 133 -3.26 4.63 16.63
C PHE A 133 -3.84 5.85 17.37
N THR A 134 -3.00 6.84 17.69
CA THR A 134 -3.43 8.09 18.30
C THR A 134 -3.71 9.14 17.24
N GLU A 135 -4.72 9.97 17.49
CA GLU A 135 -5.10 11.05 16.57
C GLU A 135 -3.94 12.04 16.34
N SER A 136 -3.15 12.33 17.39
CA SER A 136 -1.96 13.20 17.33
C SER A 136 -0.89 12.71 16.35
N PHE A 137 -0.72 11.39 16.22
CA PHE A 137 0.21 10.79 15.28
C PHE A 137 -0.30 10.95 13.84
N HIS A 138 -1.57 10.60 13.61
CA HIS A 138 -2.18 10.68 12.28
C HIS A 138 -2.42 12.12 11.81
N ASN A 139 -2.53 13.09 12.71
CA ASN A 139 -2.62 14.51 12.37
C ASN A 139 -1.26 15.16 12.07
N ASN A 140 -0.14 14.47 12.31
CA ASN A 140 1.17 14.92 11.87
C ASN A 140 1.42 14.44 10.42
N PRO A 141 1.56 15.36 9.45
CA PRO A 141 1.70 15.00 8.04
C PRO A 141 2.90 14.10 7.74
N VAL A 142 4.02 14.29 8.43
CA VAL A 142 5.25 13.51 8.19
C VAL A 142 5.07 12.07 8.63
N PHE A 143 4.50 11.86 9.82
CA PHE A 143 4.23 10.53 10.36
C PHE A 143 3.15 9.79 9.56
N PHE A 144 2.11 10.50 9.15
CA PHE A 144 1.07 9.97 8.28
C PHE A 144 1.63 9.48 6.94
N ILE A 145 2.41 10.33 6.26
CA ILE A 145 3.06 9.99 4.98
C ILE A 145 4.01 8.81 5.15
N GLY A 146 4.77 8.76 6.24
CA GLY A 146 5.67 7.64 6.54
C GLY A 146 4.92 6.30 6.66
N LEU A 147 3.80 6.27 7.38
CA LEU A 147 2.94 5.08 7.46
C LEU A 147 2.33 4.74 6.10
N MET A 148 1.88 5.74 5.36
CA MET A 148 1.32 5.56 4.02
C MET A 148 2.31 4.93 3.05
N ALA A 149 3.56 5.37 3.07
CA ALA A 149 4.63 4.77 2.28
C ALA A 149 4.90 3.31 2.71
N ALA A 150 5.05 3.06 4.01
CA ALA A 150 5.29 1.72 4.54
C ALA A 150 4.16 0.75 4.16
N LYS A 151 2.90 1.18 4.32
CA LYS A 151 1.70 0.43 3.92
C LYS A 151 1.71 0.10 2.43
N THR A 152 2.04 1.09 1.59
CA THR A 152 2.07 0.93 0.13
C THR A 152 3.10 -0.14 -0.29
N VAL A 153 4.27 -0.18 0.36
CA VAL A 153 5.28 -1.23 0.13
C VAL A 153 4.79 -2.60 0.62
N CYS A 154 4.18 -2.66 1.81
CA CYS A 154 3.62 -3.89 2.38
C CYS A 154 2.51 -4.49 1.51
N ILE A 155 1.80 -3.67 0.73
CA ILE A 155 0.82 -4.13 -0.26
C ILE A 155 1.52 -4.56 -1.56
N TYR A 156 2.46 -3.76 -2.07
CA TYR A 156 3.16 -4.04 -3.34
C TYR A 156 3.86 -5.41 -3.36
N LEU A 157 4.62 -5.74 -2.31
CA LEU A 157 5.44 -6.96 -2.24
C LEU A 157 4.62 -8.26 -2.40
N PRO A 158 3.53 -8.49 -1.63
CA PRO A 158 2.71 -9.69 -1.79
C PRO A 158 2.04 -9.78 -3.16
N PHE A 159 1.51 -8.68 -3.71
CA PHE A 159 0.91 -8.72 -5.06
C PHE A 159 1.93 -9.06 -6.15
N ARG A 160 3.16 -8.55 -6.01
CA ARG A 160 4.28 -8.95 -6.86
C ARG A 160 4.59 -10.45 -6.77
N MET A 161 4.61 -11.01 -5.56
CA MET A 161 4.89 -12.43 -5.33
C MET A 161 3.77 -13.34 -5.83
N VAL A 162 2.50 -12.95 -5.62
CA VAL A 162 1.32 -13.68 -6.13
C VAL A 162 1.32 -13.70 -7.65
N ALA A 163 1.55 -12.55 -8.29
CA ALA A 163 1.63 -12.46 -9.75
C ALA A 163 2.74 -13.36 -10.32
N PHE A 164 3.91 -13.37 -9.67
CA PHE A 164 5.00 -14.28 -10.00
C PHE A 164 4.58 -15.75 -9.85
N ALA A 165 3.97 -16.14 -8.73
CA ALA A 165 3.54 -17.51 -8.48
C ALA A 165 2.52 -18.00 -9.52
N ILE A 166 1.48 -17.20 -9.80
CA ILE A 166 0.45 -17.53 -10.80
C ILE A 166 1.08 -17.80 -12.17
N TYR A 167 2.03 -16.95 -12.60
CA TYR A 167 2.68 -17.12 -13.90
C TYR A 167 3.71 -18.26 -13.92
N PHE A 168 4.44 -18.49 -12.82
CA PHE A 168 5.41 -19.58 -12.72
C PHE A 168 4.73 -20.95 -12.77
N PHE A 169 3.62 -21.13 -12.04
CA PHE A 169 2.86 -22.39 -12.08
C PHE A 169 2.16 -22.59 -13.41
N ARG A 170 1.69 -21.52 -14.07
CA ARG A 170 1.08 -21.61 -15.40
C ARG A 170 2.09 -21.98 -16.49
N GLY A 171 3.35 -21.56 -16.36
CA GLY A 171 4.43 -21.90 -17.29
C GLY A 171 4.96 -23.34 -17.18
N LYS A 172 4.63 -24.08 -16.11
CA LYS A 172 4.99 -25.50 -15.95
C LYS A 172 3.90 -26.48 -16.40
N ALA A 173 2.70 -25.98 -16.70
CA ALA A 173 1.54 -26.79 -17.09
C ALA A 173 1.36 -26.92 -18.61
N ASN A 174 2.27 -26.34 -19.40
CA ASN A 174 2.38 -26.49 -20.85
C ASN A 174 3.73 -27.15 -21.17
#